data_AF-G9QR01-F1
#
_entry.id   AF-G9QR01-F1
#
_cell.length_a   1.000
_cell.length_b   1.000
_cell.length_c   1.000
_cell.angle_alpha   90.00
_cell.angle_beta   90.00
_cell.angle_gamma   90.00
#
_symmetry.space_group_name_H-M   'P 1'
#
loop_
_entity.id
_entity.type
_entity.pdbx_description
1 polymer ?
#
loop_
_entity_poly.entity_id
_entity_poly.type
_entity_poly.pdbx_seq_one_letter_code
_entity_poly.pdbx_strand_id
1 'polypeptide(L)'
;MQINSNFINLNKSTPKSGLNLKADEVNLKSQNSQNSDKSAILHDASNLVSETNNESESSADIIKKQLEKLQKQLKEIEAAIKQASASKNPYAKELVASLQSKKGAIFAQIMQLNAQLVKMQGA
;
A
#
# COMPACT_ATOMS: atom_id res chain seq x y z
N MET A 1 3.27 -23.32 -48.13
CA MET A 1 2.21 -23.79 -47.21
C MET A 1 1.70 -22.59 -46.44
N GLN A 2 0.42 -22.23 -46.61
CA GLN A 2 -0.24 -21.21 -45.77
C GLN A 2 -0.73 -21.93 -44.51
N ILE A 3 -0.26 -21.47 -43.35
CA ILE A 3 -0.72 -21.99 -42.05
C ILE A 3 -1.85 -21.08 -41.59
N ASN A 4 -3.08 -21.59 -41.67
CA ASN A 4 -4.25 -20.89 -41.13
C ASN A 4 -4.23 -21.03 -39.61
N SER A 5 -3.85 -19.97 -38.89
CA SER A 5 -3.92 -19.94 -37.43
C SER A 5 -5.36 -19.73 -36.96
N ASN A 6 -5.98 -20.78 -36.43
CA ASN A 6 -7.20 -20.64 -35.63
C ASN A 6 -6.82 -20.08 -34.25
N PHE A 7 -7.15 -18.80 -34.02
CA PHE A 7 -7.03 -18.18 -32.71
C PHE A 7 -8.09 -18.77 -31.76
N ILE A 8 -7.66 -19.39 -30.66
CA ILE A 8 -8.56 -19.83 -29.59
C ILE A 8 -9.00 -18.58 -28.81
N ASN A 9 -10.30 -18.26 -28.85
CA ASN A 9 -10.91 -17.20 -28.06
C ASN A 9 -11.31 -17.77 -26.69
N LEU A 10 -10.58 -17.39 -25.62
CA LEU A 10 -10.94 -17.71 -24.24
C LEU A 10 -11.97 -16.71 -23.72
N ASN A 11 -13.23 -16.87 -24.15
CA ASN A 11 -14.36 -16.26 -23.47
C ASN A 11 -14.69 -17.07 -22.20
N LYS A 12 -14.46 -16.42 -21.06
CA LYS A 12 -14.64 -16.96 -19.70
C LYS A 12 -16.09 -17.35 -19.44
N SER A 13 -16.47 -18.60 -19.71
CA SER A 13 -17.76 -19.16 -19.31
C SER A 13 -17.71 -19.67 -17.87
N THR A 14 -18.46 -19.02 -17.00
CA THR A 14 -18.77 -19.43 -15.61
C THR A 14 -19.30 -20.86 -15.53
N PRO A 15 -18.84 -21.72 -14.60
CA PRO A 15 -19.47 -23.01 -14.37
C PRO A 15 -20.74 -22.82 -13.53
N LYS A 16 -21.91 -22.82 -14.18
CA LYS A 16 -23.18 -23.17 -13.53
C LYS A 16 -23.25 -24.69 -13.43
N SER A 17 -22.65 -25.25 -12.39
CA SER A 17 -22.94 -26.64 -12.00
C SER A 17 -24.24 -26.64 -11.22
N GLY A 18 -25.33 -26.98 -11.89
CA GLY A 18 -26.63 -27.23 -11.27
C GLY A 18 -26.57 -28.50 -10.45
N LEU A 19 -26.41 -28.37 -9.14
CA LEU A 19 -26.64 -29.45 -8.19
C LEU A 19 -27.99 -29.19 -7.52
N ASN A 20 -28.97 -30.02 -7.89
CA ASN A 20 -30.29 -30.09 -7.27
C ASN A 20 -30.13 -30.55 -5.82
N LEU A 21 -30.26 -29.63 -4.87
CA LEU A 21 -30.41 -29.95 -3.45
C LEU A 21 -31.80 -29.50 -3.02
N LYS A 22 -32.60 -30.51 -2.66
CA LYS A 22 -33.94 -30.39 -2.10
C LYS A 22 -33.95 -29.35 -0.98
N ALA A 23 -34.94 -28.47 -1.04
CA ALA A 23 -35.31 -27.58 0.03
C ALA A 23 -35.80 -28.42 1.22
N ASP A 24 -35.02 -28.40 2.30
CA ASP A 24 -35.48 -28.76 3.64
C ASP A 24 -35.49 -27.45 4.44
N GLU A 25 -36.71 -26.96 4.71
CA GLU A 25 -36.97 -25.79 5.55
C GLU A 25 -36.55 -26.08 6.99
N VAL A 26 -35.36 -25.62 7.38
CA VAL A 26 -34.98 -25.57 8.80
C VAL A 26 -35.15 -24.15 9.31
N ASN A 27 -36.33 -23.96 9.90
CA ASN A 27 -36.74 -22.79 10.66
C ASN A 27 -35.85 -22.62 11.91
N LEU A 28 -34.93 -21.67 11.89
CA LEU A 28 -34.13 -21.30 13.08
C LEU A 28 -34.11 -19.78 13.22
N LYS A 29 -35.17 -19.27 13.84
CA LYS A 29 -35.32 -17.91 14.32
C LYS A 29 -34.44 -17.75 15.57
N SER A 30 -33.18 -17.36 15.40
CA SER A 30 -32.30 -17.04 16.52
C SER A 30 -32.58 -15.61 17.00
N GLN A 31 -33.44 -15.53 18.03
CA GLN A 31 -33.60 -14.37 18.89
C GLN A 31 -32.41 -14.34 19.85
N ASN A 32 -31.57 -13.30 19.82
CA ASN A 32 -30.62 -13.06 20.91
C ASN A 32 -30.33 -11.57 21.13
N SER A 33 -30.99 -11.05 22.16
CA SER A 33 -30.47 -10.14 23.20
C SER A 33 -29.88 -8.79 22.77
N GLN A 34 -30.74 -7.77 22.87
CA GLN A 34 -30.34 -6.41 23.20
C GLN A 34 -29.93 -6.36 24.69
N ASN A 35 -28.63 -6.40 24.98
CA ASN A 35 -28.10 -5.85 26.23
C ASN A 35 -26.59 -5.60 26.09
N SER A 36 -26.19 -4.33 26.14
CA SER A 36 -24.93 -3.96 26.80
C SER A 36 -24.94 -2.48 27.17
N ASP A 37 -25.33 -2.25 28.41
CA ASP A 37 -24.67 -1.39 29.38
C ASP A 37 -24.21 0.03 29.00
N LYS A 38 -24.99 0.96 29.54
CA LYS A 38 -24.56 2.26 30.06
C LYS A 38 -23.33 2.10 30.96
N SER A 39 -22.16 2.54 30.51
CA SER A 39 -21.05 2.84 31.42
C SER A 39 -20.22 4.05 30.94
N ALA A 40 -20.05 4.98 31.89
CA ALA A 40 -18.94 5.91 32.02
C ALA A 40 -18.65 6.87 30.86
N ILE A 41 -19.28 8.05 30.96
CA ILE A 41 -18.56 9.32 30.79
C ILE A 41 -17.24 9.20 31.56
N LEU A 42 -16.11 9.58 30.94
CA LEU A 42 -14.96 10.32 31.50
C LEU A 42 -13.71 10.09 30.63
N HIS A 43 -13.25 11.13 29.92
CA HIS A 43 -12.11 11.93 30.37
C HIS A 43 -11.72 12.98 29.32
N ASP A 44 -11.68 14.21 29.82
CA ASP A 44 -11.19 15.43 29.22
C ASP A 44 -9.89 15.31 28.42
N ALA A 45 -9.87 16.08 27.33
CA ALA A 45 -8.77 16.90 26.85
C ALA A 45 -7.34 16.42 27.15
N SER A 46 -6.67 15.89 26.12
CA SER A 46 -5.24 16.12 25.98
C SER A 46 -4.86 16.27 24.52
N ASN A 47 -4.78 17.53 24.09
CA ASN A 47 -3.89 18.07 23.07
C ASN A 47 -3.31 17.08 22.04
N LEU A 48 -3.85 17.13 20.82
CA LEU A 48 -2.99 17.30 19.65
C LEU A 48 -3.49 18.53 18.87
N VAL A 49 -3.02 19.64 19.42
CA VAL A 49 -2.89 20.96 18.83
C VAL A 49 -2.29 20.88 17.43
N SER A 50 -2.79 21.78 16.58
CA SER A 50 -2.24 22.25 15.29
C SER A 50 -2.69 21.45 14.07
N GLU A 51 -3.14 22.05 12.98
CA GLU A 51 -3.31 23.44 12.61
C GLU A 51 -4.18 23.42 11.34
N THR A 52 -5.10 24.36 11.29
CA THR A 52 -5.76 24.92 10.11
C THR A 52 -4.88 24.98 8.87
N ASN A 53 -5.24 24.24 7.79
CA ASN A 53 -4.97 24.59 6.37
C ASN A 53 -5.21 23.40 5.42
N ASN A 54 -6.46 22.97 5.27
CA ASN A 54 -6.88 22.31 4.02
C ASN A 54 -7.17 23.36 2.93
N GLU A 55 -6.28 24.35 2.78
CA GLU A 55 -6.18 25.06 1.51
C GLU A 55 -5.56 24.05 0.56
N SER A 56 -6.41 23.37 -0.22
CA SER A 56 -6.10 22.53 -1.38
C SER A 56 -4.60 22.42 -1.64
N GLU A 57 -3.92 21.48 -0.93
CA GLU A 57 -2.44 21.33 -1.02
C GLU A 57 -2.08 21.32 -2.51
N SER A 58 -1.27 22.29 -2.95
CA SER A 58 -0.89 22.39 -4.34
C SER A 58 -0.21 21.10 -4.77
N SER A 59 -0.43 20.65 -6.01
CA SER A 59 0.20 19.44 -6.52
C SER A 59 1.73 19.49 -6.38
N ALA A 60 2.33 20.67 -6.41
CA ALA A 60 3.76 20.86 -6.17
C ALA A 60 4.16 20.58 -4.70
N ASP A 61 3.33 20.97 -3.74
CA ASP A 61 3.60 20.78 -2.31
C ASP A 61 3.43 19.31 -1.90
N ILE A 62 2.46 18.61 -2.50
CA ILE A 62 2.31 17.15 -2.37
C ILE A 62 3.59 16.44 -2.87
N ILE A 63 4.11 16.84 -4.04
CA ILE A 63 5.34 16.26 -4.61
C ILE A 63 6.54 16.53 -3.70
N LYS A 64 6.71 17.75 -3.17
CA LYS A 64 7.79 18.08 -2.22
C LYS A 64 7.72 17.21 -0.96
N LYS A 65 6.53 17.04 -0.38
CA LYS A 65 6.29 16.19 0.79
C LYS A 65 6.63 14.73 0.53
N GLN A 66 6.35 14.23 -0.68
CA GLN A 66 6.75 12.88 -1.10
C GLN A 66 8.27 12.75 -1.26
N LEU A 67 8.93 13.76 -1.83
CA LEU A 67 10.38 13.81 -1.97
C LEU A 67 11.09 13.77 -0.60
N GLU A 68 10.61 14.54 0.38
CA GLU A 68 11.17 14.52 1.74
C GLU A 68 11.04 13.14 2.40
N LYS A 69 9.88 12.49 2.26
CA LYS A 69 9.67 11.12 2.76
C LYS A 69 10.63 10.13 2.12
N LEU A 70 10.78 10.17 0.79
CA LEU A 70 11.69 9.29 0.06
C LEU A 70 13.17 9.55 0.44
N GLN A 71 13.56 10.81 0.65
CA GLN A 71 14.90 11.15 1.12
C GLN A 71 15.17 10.62 2.53
N LYS A 72 14.18 10.67 3.44
CA LYS A 72 14.30 10.06 4.77
C LYS A 72 14.44 8.54 4.68
N GLN A 73 13.59 7.89 3.88
CA GLN A 73 13.67 6.45 3.66
C GLN A 73 15.02 6.03 3.04
N LEU A 74 15.57 6.84 2.14
CA LEU A 74 16.88 6.61 1.56
C LEU A 74 17.98 6.59 2.64
N LYS A 75 17.99 7.57 3.55
CA LYS A 75 18.94 7.63 4.69
C LYS A 75 18.80 6.42 5.60
N GLU A 76 17.58 6.00 5.89
CA GLU A 76 17.31 4.81 6.72
C GLU A 76 17.83 3.53 6.04
N ILE A 77 17.63 3.38 4.73
CA ILE A 77 18.19 2.24 3.98
C ILE A 77 19.71 2.27 3.97
N GLU A 78 20.35 3.44 3.83
CA GLU A 78 21.80 3.54 3.90
C GLU A 78 22.36 3.13 5.26
N ALA A 79 21.69 3.52 6.35
CA ALA A 79 22.03 3.07 7.69
C ALA A 79 21.85 1.55 7.84
N ALA A 80 20.73 1.00 7.35
CA ALA A 80 20.44 -0.43 7.38
C ALA A 80 21.47 -1.23 6.56
N ILE A 81 21.92 -0.74 5.41
CA ILE A 81 22.98 -1.36 4.61
C ILE A 81 24.29 -1.41 5.40
N LYS A 82 24.69 -0.30 6.04
CA LYS A 82 25.91 -0.25 6.86
C LYS A 82 25.84 -1.25 8.02
N GLN A 83 24.71 -1.30 8.71
CA GLN A 83 24.49 -2.22 9.82
C GLN A 83 24.48 -3.68 9.35
N ALA A 84 23.77 -3.99 8.27
CA ALA A 84 23.69 -5.33 7.71
C ALA A 84 25.06 -5.81 7.21
N SER A 85 25.85 -4.93 6.59
CA SER A 85 27.20 -5.25 6.09
C SER A 85 28.20 -5.53 7.21
N ALA A 86 28.03 -4.89 8.36
CA ALA A 86 28.86 -5.12 9.56
C ALA A 86 28.34 -6.28 10.44
N SER A 87 27.18 -6.84 10.10
CA SER A 87 26.55 -7.90 10.88
C SER A 87 27.23 -9.25 10.65
N LYS A 88 27.27 -10.09 11.69
CA LYS A 88 27.68 -11.50 11.61
C LYS A 88 26.55 -12.42 11.12
N ASN A 89 25.42 -11.86 10.66
CA ASN A 89 24.28 -12.63 10.17
C ASN A 89 24.68 -13.42 8.90
N PRO A 90 24.42 -14.74 8.83
CA PRO A 90 24.73 -15.55 7.64
C PRO A 90 24.00 -15.07 6.37
N TYR A 91 22.87 -14.38 6.52
CA TYR A 91 22.09 -13.79 5.43
C TYR A 91 22.44 -12.32 5.13
N ALA A 92 23.49 -11.77 5.75
CA ALA A 92 23.86 -10.36 5.61
C ALA A 92 24.07 -9.94 4.14
N LYS A 93 24.69 -10.79 3.32
CA LYS A 93 24.94 -10.50 1.90
C LYS A 93 23.65 -10.32 1.10
N GLU A 94 22.70 -11.23 1.27
CA GLU A 94 21.40 -11.17 0.59
C GLU A 94 20.57 -9.99 1.09
N LEU A 95 20.58 -9.73 2.41
CA LEU A 95 19.92 -8.58 2.99
C LEU A 95 20.49 -7.27 2.43
N VAL A 96 21.82 -7.14 2.35
CA VAL A 96 22.48 -5.98 1.74
C VAL A 96 22.08 -5.85 0.27
N ALA A 97 22.08 -6.93 -0.50
CA ALA A 97 21.66 -6.90 -1.90
C ALA A 97 20.20 -6.43 -2.06
N SER A 98 19.28 -6.94 -1.24
CA SER A 98 17.87 -6.51 -1.21
C SER A 98 17.74 -5.03 -0.87
N LEU A 99 18.48 -4.55 0.14
CA LEU A 99 18.49 -3.14 0.53
C LEU A 99 19.09 -2.25 -0.56
N GLN A 100 20.14 -2.69 -1.26
CA GLN A 100 20.70 -1.96 -2.40
C GLN A 100 19.69 -1.84 -3.55
N SER A 101 18.96 -2.91 -3.86
CA SER A 101 17.87 -2.86 -4.85
C SER A 101 16.78 -1.87 -4.44
N LYS A 102 16.38 -1.86 -3.16
CA LYS A 102 15.43 -0.87 -2.63
C LYS A 102 15.96 0.56 -2.71
N LYS A 103 17.23 0.78 -2.39
CA LYS A 103 17.91 2.08 -2.55
C LYS A 103 17.82 2.57 -4.00
N GLY A 104 18.12 1.71 -4.97
CA GLY A 104 17.99 2.03 -6.40
C GLY A 104 16.55 2.39 -6.80
N ALA A 105 15.56 1.63 -6.33
CA ALA A 105 14.15 1.92 -6.62
C ALA A 105 13.69 3.28 -6.05
N ILE A 106 14.12 3.63 -4.83
CA ILE A 106 13.82 4.93 -4.22
C ILE A 106 14.45 6.06 -5.03
N PHE A 107 15.69 5.92 -5.50
CA PHE A 107 16.32 6.91 -6.35
C PHE A 107 15.55 7.13 -7.65
N ALA A 108 15.08 6.06 -8.29
CA ALA A 108 14.27 6.18 -9.50
C ALA A 108 12.96 6.95 -9.23
N GLN A 109 12.30 6.71 -8.08
CA GLN A 109 11.10 7.45 -7.68
C GLN A 109 11.40 8.94 -7.43
N ILE A 110 12.49 9.25 -6.72
CA ILE A 110 12.94 10.63 -6.50
C ILE A 110 13.19 11.32 -7.85
N MET A 111 13.87 10.66 -8.77
CA MET A 111 14.14 11.20 -10.11
C MET A 111 12.85 11.48 -10.89
N GLN A 112 11.88 10.56 -10.84
CA GLN A 112 10.59 10.72 -11.50
C GLN A 112 9.78 11.89 -10.90
N LEU A 113 9.77 12.03 -9.58
CA LEU A 113 9.08 13.14 -8.90
C LEU A 113 9.76 14.47 -9.15
N ASN A 114 11.10 14.52 -9.13
CA ASN A 114 11.85 15.72 -9.49
C ASN A 114 11.58 16.14 -10.93
N ALA A 115 11.53 15.20 -11.87
CA ALA A 115 11.18 15.50 -13.26
C ALA A 115 9.75 16.06 -13.39
N GLN A 116 8.79 15.57 -12.61
CA GLN A 116 7.44 16.14 -12.55
C GLN A 116 7.45 17.56 -11.99
N LEU A 117 8.17 17.79 -10.89
CA LEU A 117 8.28 19.09 -10.26
C LEU A 117 8.92 20.13 -11.21
N VAL A 118 9.99 19.76 -11.92
CA VAL A 118 10.64 20.63 -12.91
C VAL A 118 9.71 20.97 -14.07
N LYS A 119 8.95 19.99 -14.59
CA LYS A 119 7.95 20.23 -15.65
C LYS A 119 6.88 21.25 -15.22
N MET A 120 6.52 21.26 -13.94
CA MET A 120 5.55 22.22 -13.40
C MET A 120 6.15 23.61 -13.14
N GLN A 121 7.46 23.69 -12.86
CA GLN A 121 8.16 24.96 -12.63
C GLN A 121 8.60 25.66 -13.93
N GLY A 122 8.75 24.91 -15.02
CA GLY A 122 9.13 25.42 -16.33
C GLY A 122 7.96 25.67 -17.29
N ALA A 123 6.72 25.65 -16.80
CA ALA A 123 5.49 25.92 -17.56
C ALA A 123 5.05 27.38 -17.40
#